data_AF-A0AAP2G0V9-F1
#
_entry.id   AF-A0AAP2G0V9-F1
#
_cell.length_a   1.000
_cell.length_b   1.000
_cell.length_c   1.000
_cell.angle_alpha   90.00
_cell.angle_beta   90.00
_cell.angle_gamma   90.00
#
_symmetry.space_group_name_H-M   'P 1'
#
loop_
_entity.id
_entity.type
_entity.pdbx_description
1 polymer ?
#
loop_
_entity_poly.entity_id
_entity_poly.type
_entity_poly.pdbx_seq_one_letter_code
_entity_poly.pdbx_strand_id
1 'polypeptide(L)'
;MDISLTPIEKFPGIWQGMQAETLEPLFSLANEIEKEYQWVDKCMGRVLTTKNAQAYYNLEGFDTRFLDCIKLTGLCVGFDWEEWKDELKDFKNNRYEDLILLNPLTLCKILTVLAMSEKETPGGISSRLQDKFLFALIKAIRHQFENKMTYSNTARPS
;
A
#
# COMPACT_ATOMS: atom_id res chain seq x y z
N MET A 1 6.88 -15.21 9.58
CA MET A 1 5.82 -14.26 10.00
C MET A 1 4.55 -14.64 9.24
N ASP A 2 3.46 -14.95 9.95
CA ASP A 2 2.19 -15.31 9.31
C ASP A 2 1.29 -14.09 9.14
N ILE A 3 0.70 -13.97 7.95
CA ILE A 3 -0.23 -12.89 7.58
C ILE A 3 -1.56 -13.60 7.38
N SER A 4 -2.57 -13.21 8.14
CA SER A 4 -3.91 -13.77 7.99
C SER A 4 -4.54 -13.23 6.71
N LEU A 5 -5.05 -14.12 5.86
CA LEU A 5 -5.78 -13.76 4.66
C LEU A 5 -7.28 -13.67 4.98
N THR A 6 -7.85 -12.51 4.73
CA THR A 6 -9.29 -12.26 4.81
C THR A 6 -9.99 -12.97 3.65
N PRO A 7 -10.99 -13.86 3.89
CA PRO A 7 -11.77 -14.46 2.81
C PRO A 7 -12.37 -13.38 1.89
N ILE A 8 -12.23 -13.54 0.57
CA ILE A 8 -12.60 -12.51 -0.39
C ILE A 8 -14.09 -12.13 -0.30
N GLU A 9 -14.95 -13.09 0.04
CA GLU A 9 -16.39 -12.91 0.20
C GLU A 9 -16.72 -12.05 1.43
N LYS A 10 -15.84 -12.06 2.44
CA LYS A 10 -15.99 -11.28 3.67
C LYS A 10 -15.37 -9.88 3.57
N PHE A 11 -14.51 -9.65 2.58
CA PHE A 11 -13.81 -8.38 2.42
C PHE A 11 -14.75 -7.17 2.39
N PRO A 12 -15.88 -7.15 1.63
CA PRO A 12 -16.77 -5.99 1.62
C PRO A 12 -17.31 -5.64 3.02
N GLY A 13 -17.70 -6.63 3.82
CA GLY A 13 -18.19 -6.42 5.17
C GLY A 13 -17.11 -5.87 6.11
N ILE A 14 -15.89 -6.42 6.02
CA ILE A 14 -14.73 -5.95 6.80
C ILE A 14 -14.36 -4.52 6.40
N TRP A 15 -14.25 -4.25 5.10
CA TRP A 15 -13.95 -2.91 4.59
C TRP A 15 -14.99 -1.90 5.06
N GLN A 16 -16.28 -2.25 5.06
CA GLN A 16 -17.35 -1.37 5.52
C GLN A 16 -17.31 -1.13 7.04
N GLY A 17 -17.03 -2.16 7.85
CA GLY A 17 -16.95 -2.04 9.31
C GLY A 17 -15.63 -1.45 9.85
N MET A 18 -14.61 -1.36 9.00
CA MET A 18 -13.27 -0.92 9.38
C MET A 18 -13.25 0.54 9.85
N GLN A 19 -12.59 0.75 11.00
CA GLN A 19 -12.41 2.06 11.63
C GLN A 19 -11.09 2.70 11.18
N ALA A 20 -11.00 4.02 11.23
CA ALA A 20 -9.83 4.77 10.76
C ALA A 20 -8.56 4.39 11.55
N GLU A 21 -8.71 4.15 12.85
CA GLU A 21 -7.63 3.78 13.77
C GLU A 21 -6.97 2.45 13.37
N THR A 22 -7.68 1.58 12.65
CA THR A 22 -7.14 0.31 12.14
C THR A 22 -6.13 0.53 11.01
N LEU A 23 -6.31 1.58 10.21
CA LEU A 23 -5.44 1.91 9.07
C LEU A 23 -4.42 2.99 9.39
N GLU A 24 -4.57 3.69 10.51
CA GLU A 24 -3.69 4.79 10.90
C GLU A 24 -2.20 4.41 10.93
N PRO A 25 -1.77 3.22 11.41
CA PRO A 25 -0.36 2.82 11.34
C PRO A 25 0.17 2.76 9.90
N LEU A 26 -0.64 2.25 8.97
CA LEU A 26 -0.27 2.17 7.55
C LEU A 26 -0.22 3.56 6.90
N PHE A 27 -1.15 4.44 7.23
CA PHE A 27 -1.17 5.82 6.71
C PHE A 27 -0.06 6.68 7.30
N SER A 28 0.29 6.47 8.57
CA SER A 28 1.45 7.09 9.20
C SER A 28 2.76 6.70 8.50
N LEU A 29 2.93 5.43 8.09
CA LEU A 29 4.07 5.01 7.28
C LEU A 29 4.14 5.76 5.94
N ALA A 30 3.01 5.96 5.25
CA ALA A 30 3.01 6.76 4.02
C ALA A 30 3.43 8.22 4.26
N ASN A 31 3.04 8.82 5.38
CA ASN A 31 3.46 10.18 5.72
C ASN A 31 4.98 10.25 6.00
N GLU A 32 5.56 9.22 6.61
CA GLU A 32 7.02 9.11 6.79
C GLU A 32 7.75 9.04 5.44
N ILE A 33 7.27 8.18 4.54
CA ILE A 33 7.82 8.06 3.18
C ILE A 33 7.74 9.39 2.43
N GLU A 34 6.59 10.08 2.51
CA GLU A 34 6.41 11.37 1.83
C GLU A 34 7.39 12.43 2.33
N LYS A 35 7.62 12.49 3.65
CA LYS A 35 8.60 13.41 4.25
C LYS A 35 10.02 13.11 3.78
N GLU A 36 10.41 11.84 3.76
CA GLU A 36 11.72 11.42 3.26
C GLU A 36 11.89 11.78 1.78
N TYR A 37 10.87 11.50 0.94
CA TYR A 37 10.89 11.90 -0.47
C TYR A 37 11.06 13.41 -0.65
N GLN A 38 10.29 14.21 0.08
CA GLN A 38 10.39 15.67 0.02
C GLN A 38 11.73 16.19 0.54
N TRP A 39 12.27 15.60 1.60
CA TRP A 39 13.56 15.99 2.15
C TRP A 39 14.68 15.72 1.15
N VAL A 40 14.69 14.51 0.58
CA VAL A 40 15.64 14.10 -0.45
C VAL A 40 15.54 15.01 -1.68
N ASP A 41 14.33 15.29 -2.18
CA ASP A 41 14.12 16.19 -3.33
C ASP A 41 14.65 17.61 -3.04
N LYS A 42 14.43 18.13 -1.82
CA LYS A 42 14.91 19.46 -1.39
C LYS A 42 16.43 19.52 -1.23
N CYS A 43 17.04 18.51 -0.62
CA CYS A 43 18.46 18.50 -0.29
C CYS A 43 19.35 18.17 -1.50
N MET A 44 18.86 17.34 -2.43
CA MET A 44 19.67 16.87 -3.55
C MET A 44 19.64 17.80 -4.77
N GLY A 45 18.62 18.66 -4.91
CA GLY A 45 18.55 19.72 -5.92
C GLY A 45 18.66 19.25 -7.39
N ARG A 46 18.61 17.93 -7.64
CA ARG A 46 18.72 17.27 -8.93
C ARG A 46 17.73 16.13 -8.99
N VAL A 47 17.24 15.81 -10.19
CA VAL A 47 16.42 14.63 -10.45
C VAL A 47 17.25 13.39 -10.09
N LEU A 48 16.93 12.78 -8.96
CA LEU A 48 17.54 11.51 -8.59
C LEU A 48 17.03 10.44 -9.53
N THR A 49 17.94 9.66 -10.09
CA THR A 49 17.57 8.40 -10.71
C THR A 49 17.12 7.44 -9.60
N THR A 50 16.21 6.51 -9.92
CA THR A 50 15.73 5.48 -8.98
C THR A 50 16.88 4.74 -8.30
N LYS A 51 17.99 4.57 -9.02
CA LYS A 51 19.21 3.88 -8.56
C LYS A 51 20.02 4.70 -7.53
N ASN A 52 19.99 6.03 -7.62
CA ASN A 52 20.79 6.90 -6.75
C ASN A 52 19.98 7.39 -5.55
N ALA A 53 18.65 7.44 -5.67
CA ALA A 53 17.75 7.81 -4.58
C ALA A 53 17.88 6.88 -3.35
N GLN A 54 18.26 5.63 -3.57
CA GLN A 54 18.48 4.61 -2.54
C GLN A 54 19.53 5.00 -1.48
N ALA A 55 20.56 5.77 -1.84
CA ALA A 55 21.59 6.19 -0.90
C ALA A 55 21.10 7.30 0.06
N TYR A 56 19.94 7.90 -0.22
CA TYR A 56 19.46 9.09 0.48
C TYR A 56 18.18 8.85 1.29
N TYR A 57 17.41 7.80 0.99
CA TYR A 57 16.22 7.46 1.79
C TYR A 57 16.62 6.73 3.07
N ASN A 58 16.37 7.34 4.22
CA ASN A 58 16.60 6.70 5.52
C ASN A 58 15.34 5.93 5.97
N LEU A 59 15.09 4.79 5.32
CA LEU A 59 13.92 3.93 5.55
C LEU A 59 14.32 2.54 6.06
N GLU A 60 15.35 2.48 6.92
CA GLU A 60 15.80 1.23 7.53
C GLU A 60 14.68 0.55 8.33
N GLY A 61 14.52 -0.76 8.15
CA GLY A 61 13.48 -1.56 8.80
C GLY A 61 12.03 -1.25 8.35
N PHE A 62 11.86 -0.45 7.28
CA PHE A 62 10.54 -0.12 6.76
C PHE A 62 9.75 -1.35 6.33
N ASP A 63 10.39 -2.31 5.67
CA ASP A 63 9.82 -3.58 5.23
C ASP A 63 9.14 -4.34 6.38
N THR A 64 9.83 -4.47 7.51
CA THR A 64 9.34 -5.15 8.71
C THR A 64 8.16 -4.38 9.32
N ARG A 65 8.30 -3.06 9.50
CA ARG A 65 7.23 -2.21 10.03
C ARG A 65 5.99 -2.21 9.13
N PHE A 66 6.19 -2.22 7.83
CA PHE A 66 5.11 -2.29 6.84
C PHE A 66 4.37 -3.61 6.96
N LEU A 67 5.09 -4.75 6.94
CA LEU A 67 4.47 -6.06 7.09
C LEU A 67 3.70 -6.20 8.41
N ASP A 68 4.21 -5.62 9.50
CA ASP A 68 3.51 -5.60 10.78
C ASP A 68 2.24 -4.76 10.74
N CYS A 69 2.25 -3.59 10.09
CA CYS A 69 1.03 -2.80 9.86
C CYS A 69 0.01 -3.61 9.05
N ILE A 70 0.42 -4.27 7.98
CA ILE A 70 -0.49 -5.04 7.12
C ILE A 70 -1.19 -6.16 7.90
N LYS A 71 -0.48 -6.86 8.80
CA LYS A 71 -1.10 -7.89 9.66
C LYS A 71 -2.21 -7.35 10.54
N LEU A 72 -2.04 -6.16 11.10
CA LEU A 72 -3.00 -5.55 12.02
C LEU A 72 -4.25 -5.05 11.28
N THR A 73 -4.11 -4.70 10.00
CA THR A 73 -5.18 -4.07 9.22
C THR A 73 -6.22 -5.05 8.68
N GLY A 74 -5.88 -6.34 8.51
CA GLY A 74 -6.75 -7.33 7.88
C GLY A 74 -6.99 -7.09 6.37
N LEU A 75 -6.20 -6.21 5.73
CA LEU A 75 -6.35 -5.84 4.33
C LEU A 75 -5.84 -6.91 3.35
N CYS A 76 -5.07 -7.91 3.79
CA CYS A 76 -4.69 -9.01 2.91
C CYS A 76 -5.89 -9.91 2.65
N VAL A 77 -6.22 -10.13 1.38
CA VAL A 77 -7.39 -10.91 0.95
C VAL A 77 -6.95 -12.27 0.40
N GLY A 78 -7.74 -13.31 0.65
CA GLY A 78 -7.49 -14.67 0.16
C GLY A 78 -7.97 -14.85 -1.27
N PHE A 79 -7.05 -15.16 -2.18
CA PHE A 79 -7.28 -15.54 -3.58
C PHE A 79 -6.04 -16.28 -4.10
N ASP A 80 -6.10 -16.81 -5.32
CA ASP A 80 -4.91 -17.36 -5.99
C ASP A 80 -3.97 -16.23 -6.41
N TRP A 81 -3.11 -15.85 -5.48
CA TRP A 81 -2.18 -14.73 -5.64
C TRP A 81 -0.94 -15.11 -6.45
N GLU A 82 -0.64 -16.40 -6.59
CA GLU A 82 0.48 -16.89 -7.39
C GLU A 82 0.19 -16.69 -8.88
N GLU A 83 -1.02 -17.08 -9.33
CA GLU A 83 -1.47 -16.82 -10.70
C GLU A 83 -1.54 -15.31 -11.00
N TRP A 84 -2.03 -14.52 -10.03
CA TRP A 84 -2.18 -13.08 -10.17
C TRP A 84 -0.87 -12.28 -10.11
N LYS A 85 0.22 -12.90 -9.62
CA LYS A 85 1.55 -12.26 -9.52
C LYS A 85 2.08 -11.81 -10.88
N ASP A 86 1.70 -12.53 -11.93
CA ASP A 86 2.09 -12.19 -13.30
C ASP A 86 1.27 -11.03 -13.87
N GLU A 87 -0.03 -10.93 -13.56
CA GLU A 87 -0.87 -9.77 -13.94
C GLU A 87 -0.36 -8.46 -13.31
N LEU A 88 0.23 -8.54 -12.12
CA LEU A 88 0.86 -7.40 -11.45
C LEU A 88 2.09 -6.85 -12.16
N LYS A 89 2.71 -7.62 -13.05
CA LYS A 89 3.81 -7.11 -13.88
C LYS A 89 3.32 -6.05 -14.86
N ASP A 90 2.05 -6.08 -15.27
CA ASP A 90 1.51 -5.10 -16.22
C ASP A 90 1.24 -3.73 -15.56
N PHE A 91 0.96 -3.73 -14.25
CA PHE A 91 0.91 -2.50 -13.45
C PHE A 91 2.29 -1.83 -13.26
N LYS A 92 3.40 -2.50 -13.61
CA LYS A 92 4.77 -1.97 -13.51
C LYS A 92 5.09 -0.86 -14.49
N ASN A 93 4.24 -0.57 -15.47
CA ASN A 93 4.49 0.45 -16.49
C ASN A 93 4.34 1.91 -15.96
N ASN A 94 4.68 2.17 -14.69
CA ASN A 94 4.73 3.50 -14.06
C ASN A 94 3.41 4.30 -14.04
N ARG A 95 2.26 3.65 -14.23
CA ARG A 95 0.95 4.33 -14.13
C ARG A 95 0.44 4.36 -12.69
N TYR A 96 1.25 4.87 -11.76
CA TYR A 96 0.90 5.00 -10.34
C TYR A 96 -0.38 5.83 -10.14
N GLU A 97 -0.63 6.76 -11.05
CA GLU A 97 -1.81 7.62 -11.12
C GLU A 97 -3.11 6.80 -11.31
N ASP A 98 -3.04 5.62 -11.91
CA ASP A 98 -4.21 4.77 -12.11
C ASP A 98 -4.61 4.02 -10.84
N LEU A 99 -3.70 3.84 -9.88
CA LEU A 99 -3.99 3.11 -8.64
C LEU A 99 -5.16 3.77 -7.87
N ILE A 100 -5.24 5.10 -7.89
CA ILE A 100 -6.32 5.82 -7.19
C ILE A 100 -7.71 5.51 -7.77
N LEU A 101 -7.78 5.08 -9.03
CA LEU A 101 -9.00 4.73 -9.74
C LEU A 101 -9.45 3.29 -9.47
N LEU A 102 -8.59 2.46 -8.90
CA LEU A 102 -8.91 1.06 -8.60
C LEU A 102 -9.85 0.96 -7.40
N ASN A 103 -10.71 -0.06 -7.43
CA ASN A 103 -11.59 -0.36 -6.31
C ASN A 103 -10.78 -0.90 -5.10
N PRO A 104 -11.31 -0.78 -3.87
CA PRO A 104 -10.61 -1.20 -2.65
C PRO A 104 -10.13 -2.66 -2.67
N LEU A 105 -10.94 -3.57 -3.22
CA LEU A 105 -10.60 -4.99 -3.28
C LEU A 105 -9.37 -5.22 -4.15
N THR A 106 -9.29 -4.55 -5.29
CA THR A 106 -8.15 -4.66 -6.22
C THR A 106 -6.88 -4.14 -5.55
N LEU A 107 -6.93 -3.00 -4.86
CA LEU A 107 -5.80 -2.47 -4.10
C LEU A 107 -5.33 -3.44 -3.00
N CYS A 108 -6.28 -4.09 -2.31
CA CYS A 108 -6.00 -5.10 -1.29
C CYS A 108 -5.42 -6.40 -1.87
N LYS A 109 -5.83 -6.79 -3.09
CA LYS A 109 -5.20 -7.90 -3.83
C LYS A 109 -3.74 -7.57 -4.16
N ILE A 110 -3.48 -6.38 -4.70
CA ILE A 110 -2.11 -5.89 -4.98
C ILE A 110 -1.26 -5.95 -3.70
N LEU A 111 -1.79 -5.41 -2.60
CA LEU A 111 -1.15 -5.43 -1.30
C LEU A 111 -0.83 -6.86 -0.83
N THR A 112 -1.76 -7.80 -1.02
CA THR A 112 -1.57 -9.21 -0.69
C THR A 112 -0.43 -9.82 -1.48
N VAL A 113 -0.38 -9.60 -2.81
CA VAL A 113 0.70 -10.16 -3.62
C VAL A 113 2.06 -9.62 -3.17
N LEU A 114 2.17 -8.33 -2.85
CA LEU A 114 3.41 -7.77 -2.31
C LEU A 114 3.83 -8.45 -1.00
N ALA A 115 2.90 -8.56 -0.06
CA ALA A 115 3.18 -9.12 1.26
C ALA A 115 3.50 -10.62 1.21
N MET A 116 2.86 -11.37 0.32
CA MET A 116 3.11 -12.81 0.12
C MET A 116 4.40 -13.04 -0.67
N SER A 117 4.65 -12.26 -1.73
CA SER A 117 5.88 -12.36 -2.51
C SER A 117 7.13 -12.04 -1.67
N GLU A 118 7.03 -11.12 -0.72
CA GLU A 118 8.14 -10.80 0.20
C GLU A 118 8.54 -12.00 1.07
N LYS A 119 7.57 -12.86 1.44
CA LYS A 119 7.87 -14.09 2.21
C LYS A 119 8.65 -15.11 1.38
N GLU A 120 8.39 -15.18 0.08
CA GLU A 120 9.08 -16.11 -0.82
C GLU A 120 10.45 -15.57 -1.23
N THR A 121 10.51 -14.29 -1.56
CA THR A 121 11.69 -13.62 -2.11
C THR A 121 11.84 -12.24 -1.47
N PRO A 122 12.62 -12.14 -0.39
CA PRO A 122 12.87 -10.87 0.30
C PRO A 122 13.46 -9.80 -0.61
N GLY A 123 13.11 -8.54 -0.36
CA GLY A 123 13.59 -7.36 -1.09
C GLY A 123 12.61 -6.79 -2.12
N GLY A 124 11.45 -7.43 -2.32
CA GLY A 124 10.40 -6.95 -3.21
C GLY A 124 9.78 -5.65 -2.71
N ILE A 125 9.47 -5.57 -1.41
CA ILE A 125 8.94 -4.37 -0.76
C ILE A 125 9.92 -3.22 -0.85
N SER A 126 11.21 -3.45 -0.56
CA SER A 126 12.24 -2.42 -0.68
C SER A 126 12.36 -1.91 -2.11
N SER A 127 12.28 -2.79 -3.11
CA SER A 127 12.27 -2.39 -4.52
C SER A 127 11.03 -1.54 -4.88
N ARG A 128 9.85 -1.88 -4.35
CA ARG A 128 8.61 -1.10 -4.55
C ARG A 128 8.52 0.19 -3.76
N LEU A 129 9.33 0.29 -2.71
CA LEU A 129 9.52 1.53 -2.00
C LEU A 129 10.42 2.49 -2.81
N GLN A 130 11.39 1.96 -3.55
CA GLN A 130 12.31 2.77 -4.37
C GLN A 130 11.63 3.37 -5.60
N ASP A 131 10.73 2.63 -6.24
CA ASP A 131 9.99 3.09 -7.41
C ASP A 131 8.75 3.95 -7.05
N LYS A 132 8.56 4.29 -5.77
CA LYS A 132 7.39 5.00 -5.22
C LYS A 132 6.06 4.27 -5.39
N PHE A 133 6.03 3.02 -5.89
CA PHE A 133 4.82 2.23 -6.06
C PHE A 133 4.13 1.99 -4.72
N LEU A 134 4.89 1.62 -3.69
CA LEU A 134 4.34 1.30 -2.38
C LEU A 134 3.68 2.51 -1.73
N PHE A 135 4.30 3.68 -1.87
CA PHE A 135 3.74 4.95 -1.44
C PHE A 135 2.44 5.28 -2.18
N ALA A 136 2.43 5.14 -3.52
CA ALA A 136 1.25 5.37 -4.34
C ALA A 136 0.09 4.41 -3.99
N LEU A 137 0.41 3.14 -3.72
CA LEU A 137 -0.55 2.12 -3.30
C LEU A 137 -1.20 2.48 -1.96
N ILE A 138 -0.40 2.85 -0.95
CA ILE A 138 -0.93 3.24 0.36
C ILE A 138 -1.81 4.50 0.23
N LYS A 139 -1.42 5.49 -0.59
CA LYS A 139 -2.24 6.67 -0.86
C LYS A 139 -3.55 6.33 -1.56
N ALA A 140 -3.54 5.40 -2.52
CA ALA A 140 -4.76 4.95 -3.18
C ALA A 140 -5.71 4.25 -2.20
N ILE A 141 -5.19 3.37 -1.31
CA ILE A 141 -5.98 2.73 -0.25
C ILE A 141 -6.60 3.80 0.66
N ARG A 142 -5.80 4.78 1.09
CA ARG A 142 -6.27 5.90 1.91
C ARG A 142 -7.39 6.68 1.24
N HIS A 143 -7.20 7.04 -0.03
CA HIS A 143 -8.21 7.76 -0.81
C HIS A 143 -9.54 7.01 -0.89
N GLN A 144 -9.48 5.71 -1.20
CA GLN A 144 -10.67 4.86 -1.25
C GLN A 144 -11.37 4.74 0.11
N PHE A 145 -10.61 4.70 1.20
CA PHE A 145 -11.15 4.65 2.56
C PHE A 145 -11.80 5.97 2.99
N GLU A 146 -11.15 7.10 2.70
CA GLU A 146 -11.68 8.44 3.01
C GLU A 146 -12.97 8.72 2.24
N ASN A 147 -13.01 8.39 0.93
CA ASN A 147 -14.22 8.53 0.12
C ASN A 147 -15.39 7.72 0.71
N LYS A 148 -15.15 6.48 1.12
CA LYS A 148 -16.15 5.65 1.81
C LYS A 148 -16.72 6.38 3.04
N MET A 149 -15.87 6.98 3.87
CA MET A 149 -16.32 7.72 5.06
C MET A 149 -17.16 8.95 4.71
N THR A 150 -16.79 9.68 3.66
CA THR A 150 -17.55 10.84 3.17
C THR A 150 -18.95 10.43 2.71
N TYR A 151 -19.07 9.37 1.90
CA TYR A 151 -20.38 8.89 1.42
C TYR A 151 -21.25 8.29 2.54
N SER A 152 -20.63 7.63 3.53
CA SER A 152 -21.34 7.12 4.70
C SER A 152 -21.93 8.25 5.57
N ASN A 153 -21.27 9.41 5.63
CA ASN A 153 -21.75 10.57 6.42
C ASN A 153 -22.83 11.38 5.70
N THR A 154 -22.88 11.37 4.37
CA THR A 154 -23.94 12.05 3.59
C THR A 154 -25.26 11.29 3.54
N ALA A 155 -25.30 10.02 3.96
CA ALA A 155 -26.49 9.17 3.91
C ALA A 155 -27.43 9.30 5.13
N ARG A 156 -27.30 10.35 5.96
CA ARG A 156 -28.31 10.71 6.97
C ARG A 156 -29.06 12.00 6.60
N PRO A 157 -30.21 11.90 5.92
CA PRO A 157 -31.34 12.76 6.24
C PRO A 157 -32.03 12.21 7.49
N SER A 158 -32.08 13.06 8.50
CA SER A 158 -32.96 12.99 9.67
C SER A 158 -34.43 12.82 9.29
#